data_AF-A0A967C185-F1
#
_entry.id   AF-A0A967C185-F1
#
_cell.length_a   1.000
_cell.length_b   1.000
_cell.length_c   1.000
_cell.angle_alpha   90.00
_cell.angle_beta   90.00
_cell.angle_gamma   90.00
#
_symmetry.space_group_name_H-M   'P 1'
#
loop_
_entity.id
_entity.type
_entity.pdbx_description
1 polymer ?
#
loop_
_entity_poly.entity_id
_entity_poly.type
_entity_poly.pdbx_seq_one_letter_code
_entity_poly.pdbx_strand_id
1 'polypeptide(L)'
;LFGIGTILVVAFCLIACGGGNQSAVVHLYNSTSELQRRVVFGLDRKGIIDIAVQGARACAVETEKLEATSPGTRIRYEYSPESFTGTELPFAIEVCEAVMGVWEPTADHPLILNLPATVEMATPNIFADQVEYFDRTVRDRDAVILSLHPHNDRGSAVAAAELGLMAGADRIEGTLFGNGERTGNVDMVTIAMNLFSQGIDPEIDLSDIDTVRRTVEFCNQIPVHPRHPYVGVAAAGFLAAAVFLAAGALAAAGFLAAAVFLAAAGLGAGSSTTWIFCGVVGVGRKELRQDCNISSRCSRSLPTCSCI
;
A
#
# COMPACT_ATOMS: atom_id res chain seq x y z
N LEU A 1 -5.57 27.03 14.61
CA LEU A 1 -6.74 27.79 14.12
C LEU A 1 -6.25 28.86 13.15
N PHE A 2 -6.31 28.60 11.85
CA PHE A 2 -6.16 29.62 10.80
C PHE A 2 -7.51 29.75 10.07
N GLY A 3 -7.87 31.00 9.77
CA GLY A 3 -9.20 31.41 9.36
C GLY A 3 -9.63 30.94 7.96
N ILE A 4 -10.95 30.89 7.83
CA ILE A 4 -11.77 30.56 6.67
C ILE A 4 -11.29 31.31 5.41
N GLY A 5 -10.84 30.57 4.39
CA GLY A 5 -10.54 31.12 3.05
C GLY A 5 -9.46 30.38 2.25
N THR A 6 -8.63 29.57 2.90
CA THR A 6 -7.59 28.77 2.24
C THR A 6 -7.53 27.44 2.95
N ILE A 7 -7.86 26.34 2.25
CA ILE A 7 -7.91 25.00 2.84
C ILE A 7 -6.47 24.54 3.11
N LEU A 8 -5.88 25.05 4.19
CA LEU A 8 -4.72 24.47 4.86
C LEU A 8 -5.28 23.56 5.94
N VAL A 9 -5.05 22.26 5.81
CA VAL A 9 -5.44 21.31 6.84
C VAL A 9 -4.18 20.84 7.54
N VAL A 10 -4.14 21.05 8.84
CA VAL A 10 -3.11 20.51 9.71
C VAL A 10 -3.74 19.35 10.45
N ALA A 11 -3.29 18.13 10.16
CA ALA A 11 -3.65 16.95 10.92
C ALA A 11 -2.56 16.69 11.98
N PHE A 12 -2.97 16.62 13.25
CA PHE A 12 -2.06 16.23 14.33
C PHE A 12 -2.22 14.74 14.59
N CYS A 13 -1.18 13.96 14.31
CA CYS A 13 -1.10 12.56 14.74
C CYS A 13 -0.18 12.48 15.99
N LEU A 14 -0.79 12.56 17.16
CA LEU A 14 -0.10 12.36 18.43
C LEU A 14 0.08 10.87 18.68
N ILE A 15 1.31 10.36 18.54
CA ILE A 15 1.68 9.00 18.95
C ILE A 15 2.33 9.08 20.33
N ALA A 16 1.50 9.20 21.37
CA ALA A 16 1.97 9.16 22.75
C ALA A 16 2.45 7.73 23.09
N CYS A 17 3.75 7.47 22.98
CA CYS A 17 4.34 6.25 23.53
C CYS A 17 4.41 6.37 25.07
N GLY A 18 3.76 5.43 25.77
CA GLY A 18 3.82 5.36 27.23
C GLY A 18 5.26 5.20 27.73
N GLY A 19 5.66 6.01 28.71
CA GLY A 19 7.00 5.92 29.32
C GLY A 19 7.70 7.24 29.67
N GLY A 20 7.09 8.41 29.45
CA GLY A 20 7.63 9.71 29.88
C GLY A 20 8.32 10.52 28.78
N ASN A 21 8.63 9.93 27.62
CA ASN A 21 9.02 10.67 26.41
C ASN A 21 7.84 10.69 25.44
N GLN A 22 7.28 11.87 25.18
CA GLN A 22 6.20 12.04 24.22
C GLN A 22 6.77 12.15 22.80
N SER A 23 6.17 11.49 21.84
CA SER A 23 6.49 11.65 20.42
C SER A 23 5.24 12.03 19.63
N ALA A 24 5.40 12.80 18.57
CA ALA A 24 4.28 13.06 17.66
C ALA A 24 4.78 13.30 16.23
N VAL A 25 3.90 13.00 15.28
CA VAL A 25 4.07 13.39 13.88
C VAL A 25 3.06 14.48 13.58
N VAL A 26 3.56 15.66 13.20
CA VAL A 26 2.72 16.76 12.73
C VAL A 26 2.63 16.66 11.22
N HIS A 27 1.44 16.32 10.72
CA HIS A 27 1.18 16.14 9.30
C HIS A 27 0.51 17.38 8.72
N LEU A 28 1.29 18.13 7.95
CA LEU A 28 0.84 19.29 7.21
C LEU A 28 0.49 18.89 5.78
N TYR A 29 -0.63 19.36 5.26
CA TYR A 29 -0.92 19.19 3.85
C TYR A 29 -1.75 20.33 3.26
N ASN A 30 -1.61 20.49 1.95
CA ASN A 30 -2.49 21.32 1.12
C ASN A 30 -2.58 20.69 -0.27
N SER A 31 -3.68 20.92 -0.97
CA SER A 31 -3.80 20.38 -2.32
C SER A 31 -2.87 21.06 -3.30
N THR A 32 -2.33 20.27 -4.20
CA THR A 32 -1.36 20.70 -5.21
C THR A 32 -1.81 20.40 -6.64
N SER A 33 -2.86 19.62 -6.86
CA SER A 33 -3.30 19.19 -8.20
C SER A 33 -3.70 20.36 -9.10
N GLU A 34 -3.45 20.23 -10.42
CA GLU A 34 -3.80 21.27 -11.40
C GLU A 34 -5.26 21.72 -11.27
N LEU A 35 -6.16 20.75 -11.13
CA LEU A 35 -7.59 21.01 -10.99
C LEU A 35 -7.88 21.84 -9.75
N GLN A 36 -7.40 21.42 -8.57
CA GLN A 36 -7.69 22.13 -7.33
C GLN A 36 -7.07 23.54 -7.32
N ARG A 37 -5.84 23.71 -7.84
CA ARG A 37 -5.23 25.04 -7.97
C ARG A 37 -6.14 26.00 -8.76
N ARG A 38 -6.68 25.53 -9.88
CA ARG A 38 -7.54 26.34 -10.77
C ARG A 38 -8.93 26.62 -10.19
N VAL A 39 -9.60 25.62 -9.60
CA VAL A 39 -11.04 25.73 -9.30
C VAL A 39 -11.37 25.82 -7.81
N VAL A 40 -10.46 25.43 -6.92
CA VAL A 40 -10.65 25.51 -5.45
C VAL A 40 -9.93 26.74 -4.90
N PHE A 41 -8.64 26.87 -5.21
CA PHE A 41 -7.82 27.94 -4.67
C PHE A 41 -7.86 29.22 -5.52
N GLY A 42 -7.96 29.08 -6.85
CA GLY A 42 -7.79 30.21 -7.76
C GLY A 42 -6.38 30.81 -7.69
N LEU A 43 -5.38 29.98 -7.35
CA LEU A 43 -3.98 30.38 -7.16
C LEU A 43 -3.07 29.72 -8.21
N ASP A 44 -1.97 30.40 -8.51
CA ASP A 44 -0.90 29.84 -9.34
C ASP A 44 0.03 28.93 -8.51
N ARG A 45 1.05 28.37 -9.16
CA ARG A 45 2.03 27.48 -8.51
C ARG A 45 2.72 28.16 -7.33
N LYS A 46 3.08 29.43 -7.46
CA LYS A 46 3.75 30.20 -6.39
C LYS A 46 2.82 30.36 -5.18
N GLY A 47 1.57 30.75 -5.38
CA GLY A 47 0.61 30.90 -4.29
C GLY A 47 0.39 29.60 -3.50
N ILE A 48 0.45 28.45 -4.18
CA ILE A 48 0.33 27.13 -3.54
C ILE A 48 1.59 26.75 -2.76
N ILE A 49 2.78 27.05 -3.28
CA ILE A 49 4.04 26.91 -2.53
C ILE A 49 4.02 27.81 -1.29
N ASP A 50 3.57 29.06 -1.44
CA ASP A 50 3.52 30.02 -0.34
C ASP A 50 2.62 29.53 0.81
N ILE A 51 1.50 28.84 0.50
CA ILE A 51 0.63 28.20 1.51
C ILE A 51 1.39 27.10 2.27
N ALA A 52 2.07 26.20 1.55
CA ALA A 52 2.82 25.10 2.15
C ALA A 52 3.94 25.62 3.07
N VAL A 53 4.72 26.59 2.58
CA VAL A 53 5.81 27.23 3.33
C VAL A 53 5.31 27.97 4.56
N GLN A 54 4.20 28.71 4.45
CA GLN A 54 3.60 29.40 5.60
C GLN A 54 3.11 28.41 6.66
N GLY A 55 2.46 27.32 6.23
CA GLY A 55 2.06 26.23 7.12
C GLY A 55 3.25 25.60 7.83
N ALA A 56 4.33 25.31 7.10
CA ALA A 56 5.55 24.73 7.65
C ALA A 56 6.18 25.64 8.72
N ARG A 57 6.24 26.95 8.45
CA ARG A 57 6.74 27.94 9.44
C ARG A 57 5.86 28.01 10.68
N ALA A 58 4.54 27.95 10.51
CA ALA A 58 3.62 27.92 11.65
C ALA A 58 3.81 26.66 12.50
N CYS A 59 3.95 25.49 11.88
CA CYS A 59 4.26 24.24 12.58
C CYS A 59 5.56 24.31 13.37
N ALA A 60 6.62 24.91 12.80
CA ALA A 60 7.90 25.12 13.48
C ALA A 60 7.74 26.00 14.74
N VAL A 61 7.05 27.15 14.61
CA VAL A 61 6.78 28.05 15.74
C VAL A 61 5.99 27.37 16.86
N GLU A 62 4.98 26.55 16.53
CA GLU A 62 4.23 25.83 17.56
C GLU A 62 5.04 24.70 18.20
N THR A 63 5.96 24.08 17.44
CA THR A 63 6.86 23.05 17.96
C THR A 63 7.85 23.64 18.96
N GLU A 64 8.46 24.79 18.67
CA GLU A 64 9.35 25.50 19.59
C GLU A 64 8.65 25.81 20.92
N LYS A 65 7.38 26.26 20.87
CA LYS A 65 6.56 26.52 22.07
C LYS A 65 6.29 25.24 22.88
N LEU A 66 6.00 24.14 22.19
CA LEU A 66 5.72 22.86 22.83
C LEU A 66 6.99 22.31 23.50
N GLU A 67 8.14 22.34 22.82
CA GLU A 67 9.41 21.88 23.38
C GLU A 67 9.85 22.72 24.58
N ALA A 68 9.57 24.03 24.57
CA ALA A 68 9.82 24.91 25.71
C ALA A 68 8.97 24.58 26.95
N THR A 69 7.77 24.03 26.75
CA THR A 69 6.82 23.72 27.83
C THR A 69 6.78 22.24 28.22
N SER A 70 7.28 21.36 27.35
CA SER A 70 7.35 19.91 27.53
C SER A 70 8.71 19.37 27.05
N PRO A 71 9.79 19.60 27.83
CA PRO A 71 11.12 19.11 27.48
C PRO A 71 11.13 17.59 27.30
N GLY A 72 11.71 17.11 26.20
CA GLY A 72 11.77 15.69 25.87
C GLY A 72 10.67 15.21 24.91
N THR A 73 9.71 16.07 24.57
CA THR A 73 8.80 15.81 23.45
C THR A 73 9.56 15.80 22.13
N ARG A 74 9.41 14.75 21.34
CA ARG A 74 10.05 14.60 20.03
C ARG A 74 9.01 14.78 18.93
N ILE A 75 9.12 15.87 18.19
CA ILE A 75 8.25 16.14 17.04
C ILE A 75 8.99 15.75 15.76
N ARG A 76 8.29 15.00 14.91
CA ARG A 76 8.66 14.77 13.51
C ARG A 76 7.61 15.42 12.63
N TYR A 77 8.02 15.89 11.46
CA TYR A 77 7.10 16.44 10.48
C TYR A 77 6.76 15.42 9.39
N GLU A 78 5.57 15.58 8.86
CA GLU A 78 5.13 14.98 7.61
C GLU A 78 4.53 16.06 6.72
N TYR A 79 4.85 16.02 5.42
CA TYR A 79 4.21 16.86 4.43
C TYR A 79 3.59 16.02 3.31
N SER A 80 2.37 16.38 2.91
CA SER A 80 1.76 15.84 1.69
C SER A 80 1.41 16.93 0.69
N PRO A 81 1.91 16.82 -0.57
CA PRO A 81 1.30 17.50 -1.70
C PRO A 81 -0.03 16.78 -2.02
N GLU A 82 -1.13 17.18 -1.36
CA GLU A 82 -2.42 16.49 -1.50
C GLU A 82 -2.90 16.51 -2.96
N SER A 83 -3.62 15.44 -3.35
CA SER A 83 -3.97 15.14 -4.74
C SER A 83 -2.74 14.95 -5.64
N PHE A 84 -1.67 14.36 -5.12
CA PHE A 84 -0.39 14.15 -5.81
C PHE A 84 -0.55 13.50 -7.19
N THR A 85 -1.44 12.50 -7.33
CA THR A 85 -1.69 11.83 -8.62
C THR A 85 -2.25 12.75 -9.71
N GLY A 86 -2.81 13.90 -9.33
CA GLY A 86 -3.27 14.97 -10.22
C GLY A 86 -2.31 16.16 -10.32
N THR A 87 -1.11 16.05 -9.77
CA THR A 87 -0.08 17.09 -9.73
C THR A 87 1.05 16.77 -10.70
N GLU A 88 1.58 17.79 -11.37
CA GLU A 88 2.77 17.63 -12.21
C GLU A 88 3.99 17.28 -11.35
N LEU A 89 4.69 16.18 -11.64
CA LEU A 89 5.80 15.68 -10.81
C LEU A 89 6.87 16.74 -10.48
N PRO A 90 7.36 17.55 -11.45
CA PRO A 90 8.32 18.61 -11.13
C PRO A 90 7.78 19.62 -10.11
N PHE A 91 6.48 19.93 -10.18
CA PHE A 91 5.86 20.86 -9.24
C PHE A 91 5.62 20.23 -7.87
N ALA A 92 5.28 18.93 -7.81
CA ALA A 92 5.17 18.23 -6.53
C ALA A 92 6.52 18.22 -5.77
N ILE A 93 7.62 17.99 -6.48
CA ILE A 93 8.98 18.08 -5.94
C ILE A 93 9.28 19.51 -5.48
N GLU A 94 9.02 20.52 -6.32
CA GLU A 94 9.26 21.93 -5.99
C GLU A 94 8.57 22.35 -4.67
N VAL A 95 7.31 21.96 -4.47
CA VAL A 95 6.57 22.26 -3.24
C VAL A 95 7.16 21.53 -2.04
N CYS A 96 7.50 20.25 -2.18
CA CYS A 96 8.12 19.47 -1.10
C CYS A 96 9.49 20.03 -0.71
N GLU A 97 10.33 20.39 -1.68
CA GLU A 97 11.66 20.96 -1.43
C GLU A 97 11.60 22.35 -0.80
N ALA A 98 10.57 23.14 -1.10
CA ALA A 98 10.29 24.41 -0.44
C ALA A 98 9.93 24.20 1.04
N VAL A 99 9.13 23.17 1.36
CA VAL A 99 8.83 22.78 2.75
C VAL A 99 10.09 22.24 3.45
N MET A 100 10.91 21.43 2.78
CA MET A 100 12.22 21.00 3.29
C MET A 100 13.14 22.19 3.60
N GLY A 101 13.06 23.28 2.83
CA GLY A 101 13.81 24.50 3.10
C GLY A 101 13.36 25.26 4.35
N VAL A 102 12.20 24.92 4.93
CA VAL A 102 11.72 25.47 6.20
C VAL A 102 12.09 24.57 7.37
N TRP A 103 11.92 23.26 7.22
CA TRP A 103 12.13 22.30 8.31
C TRP A 103 13.53 21.72 8.37
N GLU A 104 14.34 21.91 7.32
CA GLU A 104 15.76 21.53 7.25
C GLU A 104 16.02 20.10 7.76
N PRO A 105 15.39 19.06 7.16
CA PRO A 105 15.53 17.70 7.65
C PRO A 105 16.96 17.17 7.48
N THR A 106 17.32 16.19 8.31
CA THR A 106 18.62 15.52 8.28
C THR A 106 18.45 14.01 8.32
N ALA A 107 19.50 13.24 8.02
CA ALA A 107 19.46 11.77 8.12
C ALA A 107 19.10 11.29 9.55
N ASP A 108 19.49 12.03 10.59
CA ASP A 108 19.17 11.71 11.99
C ASP A 108 17.74 12.13 12.38
N HIS A 109 17.22 13.18 11.74
CA HIS A 109 15.87 13.70 11.94
C HIS A 109 15.12 13.86 10.60
N PRO A 110 14.75 12.74 9.94
CA PRO A 110 14.21 12.83 8.59
C PRO A 110 12.77 13.34 8.55
N LEU A 111 12.43 14.02 7.46
CA LEU A 111 11.08 14.46 7.13
C LEU A 111 10.33 13.32 6.43
N ILE A 112 9.06 13.11 6.78
CA ILE A 112 8.19 12.24 5.98
C ILE A 112 7.62 13.05 4.82
N LEU A 113 7.87 12.62 3.59
CA LEU A 113 7.19 13.13 2.41
C LEU A 113 6.20 12.07 1.94
N ASN A 114 4.91 12.36 2.13
CA ASN A 114 3.84 11.40 1.89
C ASN A 114 3.12 11.73 0.58
N LEU A 115 3.11 10.77 -0.35
CA LEU A 115 2.57 10.88 -1.70
C LEU A 115 1.20 10.20 -1.79
N PRO A 116 0.08 10.95 -1.64
CA PRO A 116 -1.24 10.34 -1.67
C PRO A 116 -1.78 10.15 -3.09
N ALA A 117 -2.27 8.96 -3.39
CA ALA A 117 -3.23 8.79 -4.47
C ALA A 117 -4.63 9.14 -3.94
N THR A 118 -4.85 10.42 -3.59
CA THR A 118 -6.12 10.94 -3.02
C THR A 118 -7.34 10.51 -3.85
N VAL A 119 -7.14 10.49 -5.16
CA VAL A 119 -7.96 9.72 -6.09
C VAL A 119 -7.00 8.80 -6.85
N GLU A 120 -7.34 7.52 -6.94
CA GLU A 120 -6.64 6.58 -7.80
C GLU A 120 -6.95 6.89 -9.28
N MET A 121 -6.06 7.64 -9.97
CA MET A 121 -6.36 8.18 -11.31
C MET A 121 -5.95 7.27 -12.47
N ALA A 122 -5.01 6.35 -12.25
CA ALA A 122 -4.39 5.55 -13.30
C ALA A 122 -4.17 4.09 -12.85
N THR A 123 -3.53 3.28 -13.69
CA THR A 123 -3.11 1.92 -13.31
C THR A 123 -1.95 1.98 -12.31
N PRO A 124 -1.78 0.97 -11.44
CA PRO A 124 -0.84 1.03 -10.32
C PRO A 124 0.63 1.13 -10.76
N ASN A 125 0.98 0.67 -11.97
CA ASN A 125 2.32 0.86 -12.53
C ASN A 125 2.64 2.34 -12.80
N ILE A 126 1.65 3.16 -13.18
CA ILE A 126 1.87 4.60 -13.40
C ILE A 126 2.14 5.29 -12.06
N PHE A 127 1.46 4.89 -11.00
CA PHE A 127 1.74 5.40 -9.65
C PHE A 127 3.15 5.00 -9.20
N ALA A 128 3.57 3.76 -9.44
CA ALA A 128 4.94 3.32 -9.16
C ALA A 128 5.99 4.13 -9.95
N ASP A 129 5.77 4.40 -11.24
CA ASP A 129 6.66 5.26 -12.05
C ASP A 129 6.75 6.69 -11.46
N GLN A 130 5.63 7.24 -10.95
CA GLN A 130 5.59 8.53 -10.28
C GLN A 130 6.42 8.52 -8.98
N VAL A 131 6.31 7.45 -8.19
CA VAL A 131 7.08 7.25 -6.95
C VAL A 131 8.57 7.13 -7.26
N GLU A 132 8.96 6.28 -8.22
CA GLU A 132 10.38 6.09 -8.61
C GLU A 132 10.99 7.40 -9.14
N TYR A 133 10.23 8.17 -9.92
CA TYR A 133 10.66 9.49 -10.38
C TYR A 133 10.88 10.44 -9.20
N PHE A 134 9.96 10.48 -8.24
CA PHE A 134 10.07 11.34 -7.06
C PHE A 134 11.28 10.94 -6.20
N ASP A 135 11.40 9.65 -5.89
CA ASP A 135 12.49 9.04 -5.12
C ASP A 135 13.88 9.43 -5.67
N ARG A 136 14.04 9.35 -7.00
CA ARG A 136 15.31 9.64 -7.68
C ARG A 136 15.64 11.13 -7.82
N THR A 137 14.65 12.00 -7.68
CA THR A 137 14.78 13.41 -8.06
C THR A 137 14.76 14.34 -6.86
N VAL A 138 14.06 13.99 -5.77
CA VAL A 138 14.02 14.82 -4.57
C VAL A 138 15.43 14.99 -3.98
N ARG A 139 15.80 16.22 -3.62
CA ARG A 139 17.08 16.49 -2.96
C ARG A 139 17.16 15.82 -1.59
N ASP A 140 18.38 15.65 -1.08
CA ASP A 140 18.65 15.22 0.30
C ASP A 140 17.85 13.95 0.68
N ARG A 141 17.81 12.96 -0.25
CA ARG A 141 16.94 11.78 -0.16
C ARG A 141 17.15 10.94 1.11
N ASP A 142 18.36 10.95 1.67
CA ASP A 142 18.71 10.30 2.94
C ASP A 142 18.07 10.98 4.17
N ALA A 143 17.66 12.25 4.04
CA ALA A 143 16.89 12.98 5.03
C ALA A 143 15.36 12.85 4.85
N VAL A 144 14.91 11.98 3.95
CA VAL A 144 13.48 11.77 3.62
C VAL A 144 13.06 10.35 3.96
N ILE A 145 11.90 10.21 4.60
CA ILE A 145 11.12 8.96 4.63
C ILE A 145 10.02 9.11 3.57
N LEU A 146 10.14 8.38 2.47
CA LEU A 146 9.17 8.45 1.38
C LEU A 146 7.96 7.57 1.72
N SER A 147 6.80 8.19 1.91
CA SER A 147 5.57 7.52 2.33
C SER A 147 4.54 7.48 1.21
N LEU A 148 3.75 6.40 1.14
CA LEU A 148 2.67 6.21 0.18
C LEU A 148 1.33 6.23 0.89
N HIS A 149 0.33 6.89 0.30
CA HIS A 149 -1.05 6.85 0.80
C HIS A 149 -2.02 6.58 -0.37
N PRO A 150 -2.10 5.34 -0.88
CA PRO A 150 -2.97 5.03 -2.01
C PRO A 150 -4.42 4.77 -1.57
N HIS A 151 -5.37 5.50 -2.17
CA HIS A 151 -6.80 5.16 -2.12
C HIS A 151 -7.15 4.13 -3.20
N ASN A 152 -8.37 3.60 -3.14
CA ASN A 152 -8.79 2.43 -3.91
C ASN A 152 -9.86 2.70 -4.98
N ASP A 153 -9.95 3.92 -5.54
CA ASP A 153 -11.02 4.32 -6.47
C ASP A 153 -11.14 3.43 -7.73
N ARG A 154 -10.05 2.79 -8.16
CA ARG A 154 -9.98 1.85 -9.29
C ARG A 154 -9.76 0.40 -8.85
N GLY A 155 -9.79 0.14 -7.55
CA GLY A 155 -9.66 -1.20 -6.98
C GLY A 155 -8.24 -1.76 -7.00
N SER A 156 -7.20 -0.91 -7.12
CA SER A 156 -5.81 -1.34 -7.19
C SER A 156 -4.88 -0.72 -6.13
N ALA A 157 -5.40 -0.22 -5.01
CA ALA A 157 -4.61 0.41 -3.95
C ALA A 157 -3.48 -0.50 -3.41
N VAL A 158 -3.78 -1.79 -3.20
CA VAL A 158 -2.79 -2.78 -2.74
C VAL A 158 -1.66 -2.93 -3.76
N ALA A 159 -2.01 -3.05 -5.05
CA ALA A 159 -1.01 -3.15 -6.11
C ALA A 159 -0.20 -1.86 -6.26
N ALA A 160 -0.82 -0.70 -6.11
CA ALA A 160 -0.14 0.60 -6.13
C ALA A 160 0.86 0.74 -4.97
N ALA A 161 0.49 0.27 -3.77
CA ALA A 161 1.38 0.27 -2.61
C ALA A 161 2.57 -0.69 -2.80
N GLU A 162 2.34 -1.94 -3.20
CA GLU A 162 3.41 -2.92 -3.41
C GLU A 162 4.38 -2.51 -4.52
N LEU A 163 3.87 -2.03 -5.66
CA LEU A 163 4.71 -1.51 -6.74
C LEU A 163 5.43 -0.22 -6.33
N GLY A 164 4.80 0.63 -5.52
CA GLY A 164 5.43 1.84 -4.97
C GLY A 164 6.56 1.53 -3.97
N LEU A 165 6.42 0.48 -3.15
CA LEU A 165 7.52 -0.01 -2.31
C LEU A 165 8.69 -0.50 -3.17
N MET A 166 8.41 -1.29 -4.21
CA MET A 166 9.44 -1.73 -5.17
C MET A 166 10.10 -0.56 -5.92
N ALA A 167 9.40 0.56 -6.07
CA ALA A 167 9.89 1.78 -6.69
C ALA A 167 10.78 2.64 -5.78
N GLY A 168 10.92 2.31 -4.49
CA GLY A 168 11.81 2.99 -3.54
C GLY A 168 11.14 3.69 -2.36
N ALA A 169 9.83 3.50 -2.16
CA ALA A 169 9.17 4.04 -0.97
C ALA A 169 9.57 3.29 0.32
N ASP A 170 9.58 4.02 1.44
CA ASP A 170 10.01 3.54 2.76
C ASP A 170 8.83 3.20 3.67
N ARG A 171 7.66 3.81 3.43
CA ARG A 171 6.50 3.77 4.34
C ARG A 171 5.18 3.68 3.57
N ILE A 172 4.17 3.02 4.15
CA ILE A 172 2.79 3.01 3.67
C ILE A 172 1.87 3.53 4.76
N GLU A 173 0.94 4.40 4.39
CA GLU A 173 -0.24 4.75 5.16
C GLU A 173 -1.47 4.02 4.62
N GLY A 174 -2.17 3.35 5.51
CA GLY A 174 -3.39 2.62 5.18
C GLY A 174 -4.20 2.36 6.43
N THR A 175 -5.22 1.53 6.29
CA THR A 175 -6.11 1.16 7.40
C THR A 175 -6.32 -0.34 7.45
N LEU A 176 -6.76 -0.83 8.61
CA LEU A 176 -7.16 -2.22 8.75
C LEU A 176 -8.42 -2.47 7.93
N PHE A 177 -8.37 -3.48 7.06
CA PHE A 177 -9.44 -3.86 6.13
C PHE A 177 -9.85 -2.76 5.14
N GLY A 178 -8.93 -1.81 4.85
CA GLY A 178 -9.10 -0.81 3.80
C GLY A 178 -10.20 0.21 4.05
N ASN A 179 -10.57 0.49 5.31
CA ASN A 179 -11.50 1.56 5.63
C ASN A 179 -10.98 2.94 5.21
N GLY A 180 -11.87 3.86 4.83
CA GLY A 180 -11.52 5.21 4.44
C GLY A 180 -12.65 5.87 3.66
N GLU A 181 -12.45 7.09 3.17
CA GLU A 181 -13.47 7.75 2.35
C GLU A 181 -13.71 7.01 1.03
N ARG A 182 -14.95 7.05 0.53
CA ARG A 182 -15.38 6.46 -0.75
C ARG A 182 -15.09 4.96 -0.86
N THR A 183 -14.03 4.59 -1.58
CA THR A 183 -13.58 3.21 -1.82
C THR A 183 -12.56 2.73 -0.80
N GLY A 184 -12.11 3.62 0.09
CA GLY A 184 -11.22 3.31 1.19
C GLY A 184 -9.74 3.51 0.89
N ASN A 185 -8.93 3.34 1.94
CA ASN A 185 -7.48 3.34 1.86
C ASN A 185 -6.95 1.95 1.48
N VAL A 186 -5.66 1.85 1.21
CA VAL A 186 -4.99 0.55 1.12
C VAL A 186 -5.17 -0.25 2.41
N ASP A 187 -5.43 -1.55 2.25
CA ASP A 187 -5.63 -2.46 3.37
C ASP A 187 -4.29 -2.98 3.92
N MET A 188 -3.95 -2.54 5.13
CA MET A 188 -2.73 -2.94 5.82
C MET A 188 -2.71 -4.42 6.20
N VAL A 189 -3.88 -5.05 6.40
CA VAL A 189 -3.94 -6.49 6.67
C VAL A 189 -3.57 -7.27 5.41
N THR A 190 -4.10 -6.86 4.25
CA THR A 190 -3.73 -7.46 2.97
C THR A 190 -2.24 -7.29 2.68
N ILE A 191 -1.66 -6.09 2.88
CA ILE A 191 -0.22 -5.87 2.67
C ILE A 191 0.63 -6.77 3.58
N ALA A 192 0.34 -6.79 4.89
CA ALA A 192 1.09 -7.60 5.85
C ALA A 192 1.00 -9.10 5.53
N MET A 193 -0.19 -9.59 5.18
CA MET A 193 -0.39 -11.01 4.84
C MET A 193 0.20 -11.37 3.47
N ASN A 194 0.25 -10.44 2.51
CA ASN A 194 0.96 -10.63 1.24
C ASN A 194 2.46 -10.84 1.49
N LEU A 195 3.10 -10.02 2.33
CA LEU A 195 4.50 -10.20 2.75
C LEU A 195 4.71 -11.55 3.44
N PHE A 196 3.88 -11.85 4.46
CA PHE A 196 3.95 -13.11 5.20
C PHE A 196 3.83 -14.34 4.29
N SER A 197 2.91 -14.30 3.30
CA SER A 197 2.70 -15.40 2.36
C SER A 197 3.91 -15.67 1.45
N GLN A 198 4.79 -14.69 1.28
CA GLN A 198 6.04 -14.79 0.53
C GLN A 198 7.26 -15.07 1.44
N GLY A 199 7.04 -15.31 2.74
CA GLY A 199 8.10 -15.61 3.70
C GLY A 199 8.84 -14.39 4.23
N ILE A 200 8.27 -13.19 4.10
CA ILE A 200 8.80 -11.94 4.67
C ILE A 200 8.02 -11.62 5.95
N ASP A 201 8.71 -11.39 7.06
CA ASP A 201 8.08 -10.98 8.31
C ASP A 201 7.48 -9.57 8.17
N PRO A 202 6.15 -9.39 8.31
CA PRO A 202 5.53 -8.06 8.20
C PRO A 202 5.73 -7.20 9.46
N GLU A 203 6.36 -7.72 10.53
CA GLU A 203 6.55 -7.04 11.83
C GLU A 203 5.23 -6.61 12.50
N ILE A 204 4.11 -7.22 12.11
CA ILE A 204 2.77 -6.99 12.65
C ILE A 204 2.18 -8.35 13.07
N ASP A 205 1.72 -8.45 14.32
CA ASP A 205 1.05 -9.65 14.81
C ASP A 205 -0.39 -9.74 14.28
N LEU A 206 -0.61 -10.66 13.35
CA LEU A 206 -1.91 -11.01 12.79
C LEU A 206 -2.30 -12.46 13.11
N SER A 207 -1.71 -13.07 14.14
CA SER A 207 -1.97 -14.46 14.53
C SER A 207 -3.43 -14.72 14.94
N ASP A 208 -4.09 -13.72 15.52
CA ASP A 208 -5.53 -13.73 15.82
C ASP A 208 -6.29 -12.68 14.97
N ILE A 209 -6.31 -12.92 13.66
CA ILE A 209 -6.97 -12.05 12.67
C ILE A 209 -8.49 -11.90 12.93
N ASP A 210 -9.13 -12.87 13.56
CA ASP A 210 -10.56 -12.82 13.91
C ASP A 210 -10.83 -11.81 15.03
N THR A 211 -9.95 -11.69 16.01
CA THR A 211 -10.03 -10.63 17.04
C THR A 211 -9.76 -9.26 16.43
N VAL A 212 -8.80 -9.13 15.52
CA VAL A 212 -8.56 -7.89 14.76
C VAL A 212 -9.82 -7.50 13.99
N ARG A 213 -10.40 -8.44 13.23
CA ARG A 213 -11.65 -8.25 12.47
C ARG A 213 -12.79 -7.76 13.36
N ARG A 214 -13.10 -8.48 14.44
CA ARG A 214 -14.19 -8.12 15.35
C ARG A 214 -14.00 -6.73 15.97
N THR A 215 -12.77 -6.39 16.34
CA THR A 215 -12.44 -5.06 16.86
C THR A 215 -12.65 -3.98 15.81
N VAL A 216 -12.21 -4.19 14.57
CA VAL A 216 -12.38 -3.20 13.51
C VAL A 216 -13.85 -3.03 13.11
N GLU A 217 -14.61 -4.13 12.98
CA GLU A 217 -16.05 -4.07 12.72
C GLU A 217 -16.79 -3.32 13.85
N PHE A 218 -16.38 -3.55 15.11
CA PHE A 218 -16.91 -2.81 16.25
C PHE A 218 -16.54 -1.31 16.22
N CYS A 219 -15.30 -0.95 15.90
CA CYS A 219 -14.89 0.45 15.86
C CYS A 219 -15.54 1.21 14.69
N ASN A 220 -15.57 0.61 13.50
CA ASN A 220 -16.04 1.26 12.28
C ASN A 220 -17.55 1.16 12.10
N GLN A 221 -18.21 0.21 12.78
CA GLN A 221 -19.63 -0.13 12.56
C GLN A 221 -19.94 -0.52 11.10
N ILE A 222 -18.92 -1.02 10.40
CA ILE A 222 -18.98 -1.47 9.00
C ILE A 222 -18.44 -2.91 8.96
N PRO A 223 -19.18 -3.87 8.39
CA PRO A 223 -18.75 -5.26 8.32
C PRO A 223 -17.61 -5.45 7.31
N VAL A 224 -16.70 -6.37 7.60
CA VAL A 224 -15.69 -6.80 6.62
C VAL A 224 -16.35 -7.70 5.57
N HIS A 225 -16.05 -7.46 4.30
CA HIS A 225 -16.68 -8.17 3.20
C HIS A 225 -16.40 -9.69 3.26
N PRO A 226 -17.36 -10.57 2.94
CA PRO A 226 -17.15 -12.02 2.99
C PRO A 226 -16.01 -12.56 2.12
N ARG A 227 -15.62 -11.84 1.07
CA ARG A 227 -14.49 -12.19 0.18
C ARG A 227 -13.26 -11.31 0.37
N HIS A 228 -13.22 -10.52 1.44
CA HIS A 228 -12.04 -9.71 1.76
C HIS A 228 -10.81 -10.63 1.90
N PRO A 229 -9.66 -10.31 1.28
CA PRO A 229 -8.48 -11.18 1.33
C PRO A 229 -8.14 -11.61 2.76
N TYR A 230 -7.73 -12.86 2.93
CA TYR A 230 -7.33 -13.51 4.19
C TYR A 230 -8.41 -13.70 5.26
N VAL A 231 -9.28 -12.72 5.49
CA VAL A 231 -10.18 -12.65 6.64
C VAL A 231 -11.65 -12.93 6.30
N GLY A 232 -12.04 -12.77 5.03
CA GLY A 232 -13.40 -12.99 4.59
C GLY A 232 -13.83 -14.44 4.82
N VAL A 233 -15.04 -14.65 5.33
CA VAL A 233 -15.58 -16.01 5.59
C VAL A 233 -15.56 -16.92 4.36
N ALA A 234 -15.67 -16.34 3.15
CA ALA A 234 -15.56 -17.04 1.87
C ALA A 234 -14.15 -17.01 1.25
N ALA A 235 -13.21 -16.24 1.83
CA ALA A 235 -11.80 -16.26 1.48
C ALA A 235 -11.06 -17.39 2.24
N ALA A 236 -11.42 -17.63 3.49
CA ALA A 236 -10.93 -18.78 4.28
C ALA A 236 -11.66 -20.10 3.94
N GLY A 237 -12.88 -20.02 3.39
CA GLY A 237 -13.67 -21.18 3.01
C GLY A 237 -13.22 -21.81 1.69
N PHE A 238 -12.89 -23.10 1.70
CA PHE A 238 -12.75 -23.92 0.49
C PHE A 238 -14.09 -23.93 -0.29
N LEU A 239 -14.27 -22.96 -1.20
CA LEU A 239 -15.44 -22.84 -2.08
C LEU A 239 -15.54 -23.98 -3.12
N ALA A 240 -14.70 -25.01 -3.00
CA ALA A 240 -14.75 -26.19 -3.83
C ALA A 240 -16.03 -27.01 -3.57
N ALA A 241 -16.56 -27.00 -2.34
CA ALA A 241 -17.71 -27.83 -1.95
C ALA A 241 -19.02 -27.50 -2.70
N ALA A 242 -19.22 -26.24 -3.11
CA ALA A 242 -20.47 -25.83 -3.79
C ALA A 242 -20.48 -26.17 -5.29
N VAL A 243 -19.31 -26.22 -5.94
CA VAL A 243 -19.20 -26.58 -7.37
C VAL A 243 -19.26 -28.10 -7.56
N PHE A 244 -18.79 -28.88 -6.58
CA PHE A 244 -18.84 -30.35 -6.64
C PHE A 244 -20.25 -30.95 -6.56
N LEU A 245 -21.23 -30.24 -5.99
CA LEU A 245 -22.62 -30.70 -5.92
C LEU A 245 -23.39 -30.53 -7.23
N ALA A 246 -22.94 -29.64 -8.13
CA ALA A 246 -23.62 -29.36 -9.40
C ALA A 246 -23.09 -30.18 -10.59
N ALA A 247 -21.85 -30.68 -10.52
CA ALA A 247 -21.23 -31.49 -11.58
C ALA A 247 -21.30 -32.98 -11.23
N GLY A 248 -22.45 -33.60 -11.49
CA GLY A 248 -22.69 -35.01 -11.26
C GLY A 248 -21.63 -35.95 -11.89
N ALA A 249 -21.28 -36.98 -11.10
CA ALA A 249 -20.90 -38.31 -11.55
C ALA A 249 -19.54 -38.59 -12.23
N LEU A 250 -18.58 -37.65 -12.35
CA LEU A 250 -17.23 -37.99 -12.90
C LEU A 250 -16.08 -38.07 -11.88
N ALA A 251 -16.23 -37.53 -10.67
CA ALA A 251 -15.16 -37.52 -9.66
C ALA A 251 -15.04 -38.83 -8.84
N ALA A 252 -16.05 -39.70 -8.86
CA ALA A 252 -16.03 -40.96 -8.11
C ALA A 252 -14.92 -41.92 -8.60
N ALA A 253 -14.52 -41.83 -9.87
CA ALA A 253 -13.42 -42.64 -10.41
C ALA A 253 -12.02 -42.14 -10.00
N GLY A 254 -11.85 -40.82 -9.83
CA GLY A 254 -10.57 -40.22 -9.45
C GLY A 254 -10.23 -40.40 -7.97
N PHE A 255 -11.24 -40.26 -7.09
CA PHE A 255 -11.05 -40.46 -5.65
C PHE A 255 -10.79 -41.94 -5.28
N LEU A 256 -11.43 -42.89 -5.98
CA LEU A 256 -11.20 -44.31 -5.75
C LEU A 256 -9.80 -44.75 -6.24
N ALA A 257 -9.33 -44.19 -7.37
CA ALA A 257 -7.99 -44.47 -7.88
C ALA A 257 -6.88 -43.92 -6.96
N ALA A 258 -7.06 -42.71 -6.41
CA ALA A 258 -6.11 -42.11 -5.47
C ALA A 258 -6.09 -42.85 -4.10
N ALA A 259 -7.26 -43.25 -3.60
CA ALA A 259 -7.36 -44.00 -2.33
C ALA A 259 -6.74 -45.41 -2.42
N VAL A 260 -6.90 -46.10 -3.56
CA VAL A 260 -6.29 -47.43 -3.78
C VAL A 260 -4.77 -47.34 -3.93
N PHE A 261 -4.25 -46.27 -4.53
CA PHE A 261 -2.80 -46.07 -4.70
C PHE A 261 -2.11 -45.64 -3.38
N LEU A 262 -2.76 -44.80 -2.58
CA LEU A 262 -2.27 -44.36 -1.25
C LEU A 262 -2.27 -45.50 -0.23
N ALA A 263 -3.27 -46.41 -0.29
CA ALA A 263 -3.32 -47.58 0.56
C ALA A 263 -2.26 -48.64 0.23
N ALA A 264 -1.81 -48.72 -1.04
CA ALA A 264 -0.79 -49.67 -1.48
C ALA A 264 0.66 -49.19 -1.22
N ALA A 265 0.88 -47.89 -1.00
CA ALA A 265 2.22 -47.29 -0.90
C ALA A 265 2.57 -46.67 0.47
N GLY A 266 1.64 -46.64 1.44
CA GLY A 266 1.93 -46.29 2.84
C GLY A 266 2.39 -44.85 3.10
N LEU A 267 2.12 -43.91 2.19
CA LEU A 267 2.58 -42.51 2.29
C LEU A 267 1.38 -41.55 2.14
N GLY A 268 1.27 -40.59 3.06
CA GLY A 268 0.17 -39.62 3.15
C GLY A 268 0.13 -38.61 2.00
N ALA A 269 -1.08 -38.16 1.66
CA ALA A 269 -1.38 -37.38 0.46
C ALA A 269 -0.85 -35.95 0.49
N GLY A 270 0.02 -35.62 -0.47
CA GLY A 270 0.45 -34.26 -0.77
C GLY A 270 0.70 -34.10 -2.27
N SER A 271 -0.24 -33.45 -2.98
CA SER A 271 0.01 -32.60 -4.17
C SER A 271 -1.32 -32.04 -4.69
N SER A 272 -1.43 -30.72 -4.76
CA SER A 272 -2.56 -29.97 -5.31
C SER A 272 -2.33 -29.67 -6.80
N THR A 273 -3.28 -30.07 -7.66
CA THR A 273 -3.37 -29.57 -9.03
C THR A 273 -4.55 -28.62 -9.12
N THR A 274 -4.26 -27.32 -9.21
CA THR A 274 -5.25 -26.24 -9.33
C THR A 274 -5.64 -26.06 -10.80
N TRP A 275 -6.95 -26.09 -11.10
CA TRP A 275 -7.48 -25.66 -12.40
C TRP A 275 -8.16 -24.30 -12.22
N ILE A 276 -7.54 -23.25 -12.78
CA ILE A 276 -8.10 -21.89 -12.83
C ILE A 276 -8.80 -21.73 -14.19
N PHE A 277 -10.11 -21.48 -14.18
CA PHE A 277 -10.79 -20.94 -15.36
C PHE A 277 -10.49 -19.43 -15.42
N CYS A 278 -9.56 -19.05 -16.30
CA CYS A 278 -9.21 -17.67 -16.55
C CYS A 278 -10.13 -17.09 -17.63
N GLY A 279 -10.98 -16.13 -17.27
CA GLY A 279 -11.60 -15.24 -18.24
C GLY A 279 -10.54 -14.26 -18.74
N VAL A 280 -10.08 -14.42 -19.98
CA VAL A 280 -9.12 -13.49 -20.59
C VAL A 280 -9.88 -12.24 -21.06
N VAL A 281 -9.62 -11.10 -20.43
CA VAL A 281 -9.90 -9.80 -21.05
C VAL A 281 -8.74 -9.52 -21.99
N GLY A 282 -8.99 -9.60 -23.30
CA GLY A 282 -7.98 -9.35 -24.32
C GLY A 282 -7.50 -7.90 -24.28
N VAL A 283 -6.29 -7.67 -23.78
CA VAL A 283 -5.57 -6.40 -24.00
C VAL A 283 -4.95 -6.50 -25.39
N GLY A 284 -5.49 -5.75 -26.36
CA GLY A 284 -4.99 -5.72 -27.72
C GLY A 284 -3.55 -5.20 -27.78
N ARG A 285 -2.56 -6.11 -27.85
CA ARG A 285 -1.21 -5.80 -28.31
C ARG A 285 -1.14 -6.04 -29.81
N LYS A 286 -0.84 -4.99 -30.59
CA LYS A 286 -0.28 -5.16 -31.94
C LYS A 286 1.12 -5.76 -31.80
N GLU A 287 1.21 -7.02 -32.21
CA GLU A 287 2.35 -7.75 -32.77
C GLU A 287 3.72 -7.61 -32.08
N LEU A 288 4.09 -8.64 -31.30
CA LEU A 288 5.46 -9.12 -31.23
C LEU A 288 5.43 -10.62 -31.60
N ARG A 289 5.87 -10.92 -32.82
CA ARG A 289 6.14 -12.27 -33.29
C ARG A 289 7.39 -12.80 -32.57
N GLN A 290 7.28 -13.95 -31.92
CA GLN A 290 8.40 -14.86 -31.74
C GLN A 290 7.92 -16.27 -32.02
N ASP A 291 8.39 -16.80 -33.15
CA ASP A 291 8.23 -18.18 -33.57
C ASP A 291 8.93 -19.10 -32.55
N CYS A 292 8.18 -19.93 -31.83
CA CYS A 292 8.74 -21.04 -31.06
C CYS A 292 8.48 -22.34 -31.82
N ASN A 293 9.53 -22.80 -32.50
CA ASN A 293 9.53 -24.02 -33.29
C ASN A 293 9.81 -25.23 -32.38
N ILE A 294 8.99 -26.27 -32.55
CA ILE A 294 9.05 -27.55 -31.84
C ILE A 294 10.31 -28.34 -32.22
N SER A 295 11.13 -28.73 -31.25
CA SER A 295 11.77 -30.06 -31.12
C SER A 295 12.50 -30.10 -29.76
N SER A 296 12.43 -31.14 -28.94
CA SER A 296 12.99 -32.46 -29.23
C SER A 296 12.65 -33.45 -28.11
N ARG A 297 12.85 -34.73 -28.43
CA ARG A 297 12.37 -35.93 -27.74
C ARG A 297 13.13 -36.26 -26.45
N CYS A 298 12.41 -36.91 -25.55
CA CYS A 298 12.88 -37.68 -24.40
C CYS A 298 13.69 -38.93 -24.83
N SER A 299 14.81 -39.25 -24.16
CA SER A 299 15.10 -40.59 -23.59
C SER A 299 16.53 -40.76 -22.99
N ARG A 300 16.54 -41.24 -21.72
CA ARG A 300 17.49 -42.14 -21.02
C ARG A 300 18.98 -41.77 -20.83
N SER A 301 19.41 -41.61 -19.57
CA SER A 301 20.26 -42.56 -18.78
C SER A 301 20.77 -41.93 -17.45
N LEU A 302 20.78 -42.71 -16.36
CA LEU A 302 21.21 -42.43 -14.96
C LEU A 302 22.77 -42.33 -14.82
N PRO A 303 23.44 -42.11 -13.63
CA PRO A 303 23.00 -41.88 -12.22
C PRO A 303 23.79 -40.81 -11.37
N THR A 304 23.31 -40.56 -10.13
CA THR A 304 24.03 -40.28 -8.83
C THR A 304 24.81 -38.97 -8.54
N CYS A 305 24.34 -38.23 -7.49
CA CYS A 305 25.05 -37.66 -6.30
C CYS A 305 24.05 -36.69 -5.59
N SER A 306 23.50 -36.89 -4.36
CA SER A 306 24.10 -36.91 -3.00
C SER A 306 24.88 -35.60 -2.70
N CYS A 307 24.60 -34.76 -1.69
CA CYS A 307 24.11 -34.99 -0.32
C CYS A 307 23.50 -33.73 0.35
N ILE A 308 22.53 -34.02 1.23
CA ILE A 308 21.95 -33.33 2.42
C ILE A 308 21.39 -31.91 2.23
#